data_AF-A0A951H8I8-F1
#
_entry.id   AF-A0A951H8I8-F1
#
_cell.length_a   1.000
_cell.length_b   1.000
_cell.length_c   1.000
_cell.angle_alpha   90.00
_cell.angle_beta   90.00
_cell.angle_gamma   90.00
#
_symmetry.space_group_name_H-M   'P 1'
#
loop_
_entity.id
_entity.type
_entity.pdbx_description
1 polymer ?
#
loop_
_entity_poly.entity_id
_entity_poly.type
_entity_poly.pdbx_seq_one_letter_code
_entity_poly.pdbx_strand_id
1 'polypeptide(L)'
;MTAPGSKPSPALRFLPRVDDIMARLKAESPHTGGVLTQAAARQAIAEQRQRLLDGSEDGEVSEVREQVLQRARDILRSATYSTPRRVINGTGIIVHTGLGRSLLSRAASEAVTQVAVSHCALEVDVETGERGQRDTAVAALLRQITGCEDATVCNNCAGATLLALNTLAQGHEVICARGELVEIGGGFRMPEVMQQSGARLHEVGCTNKTRISDYADAINETSGALLKVHTSNYRVVGFTAEATLAELVQLGQERGLPVIEDLGSGVLVDLRPFGLQGEPRVQDSVATGADVVCFSGDKLLGGPQCGILCGRAETIARIRKNSLMRALRVDKFTLAALEATLRHYRDEAEAWREVPTLNAIATPLEAVKKRAQKLHRLLRDACGNPPTAQLQAVASTAQAGAGALPTQTLPSFAIATTPPHLSLEEFAHRLRISDPSIWGRIHEGAFWLDCRTLRDEELNECVGAIAQIYHG
;
A
#
# COMPACT_ATOMS: atom_id res chain seq x y z
N MET A 1 -10.40 -30.82 -42.75
CA MET A 1 -11.80 -30.99 -43.19
C MET A 1 -12.67 -30.22 -42.21
N THR A 2 -13.05 -29.00 -42.58
CA THR A 2 -13.96 -28.13 -41.84
C THR A 2 -15.40 -28.60 -42.06
N ALA A 3 -16.16 -28.76 -40.98
CA ALA A 3 -17.56 -29.18 -41.06
C ALA A 3 -18.43 -28.11 -41.77
N PRO A 4 -19.49 -28.51 -42.50
CA PRO A 4 -20.37 -27.61 -43.23
C PRO A 4 -21.31 -26.86 -42.28
N GLY A 5 -21.65 -25.62 -42.66
CA GLY A 5 -22.28 -24.59 -41.84
C GLY A 5 -23.41 -25.03 -40.91
N SER A 6 -23.23 -24.71 -39.62
CA SER A 6 -24.32 -24.63 -38.66
C SER A 6 -25.36 -23.63 -39.18
N LYS A 7 -26.64 -24.00 -39.18
CA LYS A 7 -27.71 -23.05 -39.44
C LYS A 7 -27.62 -21.93 -38.40
N PRO A 8 -27.73 -20.64 -38.77
CA PRO A 8 -27.70 -19.55 -37.80
C PRO A 8 -28.79 -19.79 -36.75
N SER A 9 -28.43 -19.72 -35.46
CA SER A 9 -29.38 -19.96 -34.37
C SER A 9 -30.64 -19.10 -34.57
N PRO A 10 -31.85 -19.68 -34.51
CA PRO A 10 -33.11 -18.93 -34.57
C PRO A 10 -33.19 -17.81 -33.52
N ALA A 11 -32.31 -17.85 -32.51
CA ALA A 11 -32.22 -16.85 -31.46
C ALA A 11 -31.58 -15.52 -31.90
N LEU A 12 -30.83 -15.48 -33.02
CA LEU A 12 -30.20 -14.25 -33.51
C LEU A 12 -31.19 -13.12 -33.81
N ARG A 13 -32.43 -13.47 -34.18
CA ARG A 13 -33.53 -12.50 -34.42
C ARG A 13 -34.03 -11.85 -33.13
N PHE A 14 -33.65 -12.36 -31.96
CA PHE A 14 -34.11 -11.88 -30.65
C PHE A 14 -33.14 -10.89 -30.00
N LEU A 15 -31.97 -10.65 -30.59
CA LEU A 15 -31.05 -9.61 -30.13
C LEU A 15 -31.75 -8.24 -30.11
N PRO A 16 -31.66 -7.47 -29.00
CA PRO A 16 -32.30 -6.18 -28.88
C PRO A 16 -31.63 -5.12 -29.78
N ARG A 17 -32.34 -4.03 -30.07
CA ARG A 17 -31.73 -2.87 -30.74
C ARG A 17 -30.85 -2.13 -29.74
N VAL A 18 -29.80 -1.49 -30.25
CA VAL A 18 -28.89 -0.66 -29.43
C VAL A 18 -29.68 0.40 -28.66
N ASP A 19 -30.63 1.07 -29.31
CA ASP A 19 -31.44 2.13 -28.69
C ASP A 19 -32.31 1.61 -27.53
N ASP A 20 -32.82 0.38 -27.62
CA ASP A 20 -33.64 -0.23 -26.55
C ASP A 20 -32.81 -0.46 -25.29
N ILE A 21 -31.58 -0.96 -25.44
CA ILE A 21 -30.63 -1.15 -24.34
C ILE A 21 -30.17 0.19 -23.79
N MET A 22 -29.85 1.15 -24.66
CA MET A 22 -29.45 2.50 -24.24
C MET A 22 -30.55 3.21 -23.45
N ALA A 23 -31.82 3.06 -23.83
CA ALA A 23 -32.94 3.67 -23.13
C ALA A 23 -33.06 3.12 -21.70
N ARG A 24 -32.94 1.80 -21.51
CA ARG A 24 -32.93 1.18 -20.17
C ARG A 24 -31.73 1.63 -19.35
N LEU A 25 -30.52 1.60 -19.91
CA LEU A 25 -29.30 2.01 -19.21
C LEU A 25 -29.33 3.49 -18.80
N LYS A 26 -29.87 4.38 -19.64
CA LYS A 26 -30.04 5.80 -19.30
C LYS A 26 -31.10 6.04 -18.23
N ALA A 27 -32.17 5.24 -18.22
CA ALA A 27 -33.17 5.30 -17.17
C ALA A 27 -32.59 4.88 -15.81
N GLU A 28 -31.70 3.90 -15.80
CA GLU A 28 -31.01 3.40 -14.59
C GLU A 28 -29.88 4.34 -14.13
N SER A 29 -29.13 4.93 -15.07
CA SER A 29 -27.96 5.75 -14.80
C SER A 29 -27.98 7.04 -15.65
N PRO A 30 -28.83 8.04 -15.31
CA PRO A 30 -29.05 9.23 -16.13
C PRO A 30 -27.82 10.13 -16.26
N HIS A 31 -26.84 10.01 -15.37
CA HIS A 31 -25.61 10.80 -15.39
C HIS A 31 -24.48 10.17 -16.21
N THR A 32 -24.68 8.96 -16.76
CA THR A 32 -23.66 8.30 -17.58
C THR A 32 -23.66 8.86 -19.00
N GLY A 33 -22.48 9.27 -19.48
CA GLY A 33 -22.31 9.86 -20.81
C GLY A 33 -22.88 8.97 -21.93
N GLY A 34 -23.58 9.60 -22.88
CA GLY A 34 -24.28 8.88 -23.97
C GLY A 34 -23.35 8.02 -24.84
N VAL A 35 -22.10 8.43 -25.01
CA VAL A 35 -21.06 7.70 -25.75
C VAL A 35 -20.71 6.37 -25.06
N LEU A 36 -20.49 6.38 -23.75
CA LEU A 36 -20.18 5.17 -22.98
C LEU A 36 -21.36 4.19 -22.98
N THR A 37 -22.57 4.71 -22.81
CA THR A 37 -23.79 3.91 -22.82
C THR A 37 -23.99 3.21 -24.18
N GLN A 38 -23.73 3.93 -25.27
CA GLN A 38 -23.81 3.36 -26.62
C GLN A 38 -22.73 2.29 -26.87
N ALA A 39 -21.49 2.55 -26.42
CA ALA A 39 -20.40 1.60 -26.55
C ALA A 39 -20.71 0.29 -25.80
N ALA A 40 -21.18 0.39 -24.55
CA ALA A 40 -21.56 -0.76 -23.74
C ALA A 40 -22.69 -1.59 -24.38
N ALA A 41 -23.74 -0.92 -24.87
CA ALA A 41 -24.85 -1.59 -25.56
C ALA A 41 -24.37 -2.32 -26.83
N ARG A 42 -23.55 -1.67 -27.66
CA ARG A 42 -23.01 -2.27 -28.89
C ARG A 42 -22.12 -3.48 -28.58
N GLN A 43 -21.24 -3.36 -27.60
CA GLN A 43 -20.34 -4.44 -27.21
C GLN A 43 -21.12 -5.64 -26.66
N ALA A 44 -22.08 -5.43 -25.75
CA ALA A 44 -22.90 -6.51 -25.21
C ALA A 44 -23.68 -7.27 -26.31
N ILE A 45 -24.28 -6.53 -27.25
CA ILE A 45 -24.98 -7.13 -28.40
C ILE A 45 -24.01 -7.92 -29.29
N ALA A 46 -22.79 -7.41 -29.52
CA ALA A 46 -21.79 -8.08 -30.33
C ALA A 46 -21.28 -9.38 -29.66
N GLU A 47 -21.01 -9.34 -28.35
CA GLU A 47 -20.58 -10.51 -27.58
C GLU A 47 -21.68 -11.59 -27.57
N GLN A 48 -22.94 -11.22 -27.35
CA GLN A 48 -24.05 -12.18 -27.38
C GLN A 48 -24.28 -12.74 -28.78
N ARG A 49 -24.15 -11.91 -29.82
CA ARG A 49 -24.22 -12.38 -31.21
C ARG A 49 -23.17 -13.46 -31.48
N GLN A 50 -21.95 -13.28 -30.99
CA GLN A 50 -20.87 -14.24 -31.18
C GLN A 50 -21.19 -15.57 -30.47
N ARG A 51 -21.67 -15.54 -29.22
CA ARG A 51 -22.08 -16.74 -28.48
C ARG A 51 -23.17 -17.55 -29.18
N LEU A 52 -24.17 -16.88 -29.76
CA LEU A 52 -25.25 -17.52 -30.52
C LEU A 52 -24.78 -18.10 -31.86
N LEU A 53 -23.76 -17.50 -32.49
CA LEU A 53 -23.15 -18.03 -33.72
C LEU A 53 -22.27 -19.25 -33.46
N ASP A 54 -21.56 -19.25 -32.33
CA ASP A 54 -20.67 -20.34 -31.92
C ASP A 54 -21.45 -21.58 -31.40
N GLY A 55 -22.78 -21.48 -31.31
CA GLY A 55 -23.66 -22.57 -30.87
C GLY A 55 -23.62 -22.82 -29.36
N SER A 56 -23.13 -21.84 -28.59
CA SER A 56 -22.88 -21.94 -27.16
C SER A 56 -24.15 -21.86 -26.30
N GLU A 57 -25.26 -21.33 -26.84
CA GLU A 57 -26.51 -21.08 -26.13
C GLU A 57 -27.74 -21.21 -27.06
N ASP A 58 -28.75 -21.99 -26.63
CA ASP A 58 -30.10 -22.02 -27.19
C ASP A 58 -31.08 -21.52 -26.10
N GLY A 59 -31.30 -20.20 -26.03
CA GLY A 59 -32.13 -19.56 -25.00
C GLY A 59 -33.48 -19.03 -25.52
N GLU A 60 -34.46 -18.86 -24.62
CA GLU A 60 -35.72 -18.19 -24.95
C GLU A 60 -35.54 -16.67 -25.17
N VAL A 61 -36.47 -16.03 -25.88
CA VAL A 61 -36.42 -14.59 -26.26
C VAL A 61 -36.17 -13.67 -25.07
N SER A 62 -36.81 -13.96 -23.93
CA SER A 62 -36.72 -13.13 -22.73
C SER A 62 -35.35 -13.23 -22.06
N GLU A 63 -34.73 -14.43 -22.08
CA GLU A 63 -33.40 -14.65 -21.50
C GLU A 63 -32.33 -13.91 -22.31
N VAL A 64 -32.34 -14.01 -23.64
CA VAL A 64 -31.33 -13.35 -24.49
C VAL A 64 -31.33 -11.83 -24.29
N ARG A 65 -32.51 -11.21 -24.16
CA ARG A 65 -32.61 -9.76 -23.94
C ARG A 65 -32.10 -9.34 -22.57
N GLU A 66 -32.44 -10.08 -21.53
CA GLU A 66 -31.99 -9.75 -20.17
C GLU A 66 -30.49 -10.02 -20.00
N GLN A 67 -29.94 -11.08 -20.61
CA GLN A 67 -28.51 -11.35 -20.64
C GLN A 67 -27.72 -10.22 -21.32
N VAL A 68 -28.19 -9.74 -22.49
CA VAL A 68 -27.56 -8.60 -23.19
C VAL A 68 -27.63 -7.34 -22.34
N LEU A 69 -28.77 -7.06 -21.70
CA LEU A 69 -28.91 -5.89 -20.85
C LEU A 69 -28.00 -5.98 -19.63
N GLN A 70 -27.97 -7.12 -18.96
CA GLN A 70 -27.10 -7.36 -17.81
C GLN A 70 -25.63 -7.20 -18.20
N ARG A 71 -25.23 -7.78 -19.34
CA ARG A 71 -23.87 -7.63 -19.85
C ARG A 71 -23.55 -6.17 -20.19
N ALA A 72 -24.49 -5.43 -20.76
CA ALA A 72 -24.31 -4.01 -21.05
C ALA A 72 -24.20 -3.18 -19.75
N ARG A 73 -24.95 -3.53 -18.69
CA ARG A 73 -24.79 -2.94 -17.35
C ARG A 73 -23.39 -3.21 -16.81
N ASP A 74 -22.90 -4.45 -16.91
CA ASP A 74 -21.58 -4.81 -16.41
C ASP A 74 -20.46 -4.06 -17.14
N ILE A 75 -20.54 -3.96 -18.47
CA ILE A 75 -19.60 -3.19 -19.28
C ILE A 75 -19.67 -1.70 -18.91
N LEU A 76 -20.87 -1.13 -18.81
CA LEU A 76 -21.04 0.29 -18.47
C LEU A 76 -20.53 0.60 -17.07
N ARG A 77 -20.83 -0.24 -16.08
CA ARG A 77 -20.28 -0.16 -14.72
C ARG A 77 -18.76 -0.22 -14.77
N SER A 78 -18.20 -1.21 -15.47
CA SER A 78 -16.73 -1.35 -15.61
C SER A 78 -16.07 -0.09 -16.20
N ALA A 79 -16.71 0.56 -17.18
CA ALA A 79 -16.20 1.75 -17.86
C ALA A 79 -16.43 3.05 -17.08
N THR A 80 -17.25 3.04 -16.03
CA THR A 80 -17.57 4.23 -15.22
C THR A 80 -16.92 4.22 -13.84
N TYR A 81 -16.27 3.12 -13.43
CA TYR A 81 -15.51 3.11 -12.19
C TYR A 81 -14.33 4.08 -12.23
N SER A 82 -14.17 4.85 -11.16
CA SER A 82 -12.93 5.58 -10.91
C SER A 82 -11.77 4.61 -10.75
N THR A 83 -10.67 4.85 -11.47
CA THR A 83 -9.39 4.19 -11.23
C THR A 83 -8.43 5.23 -10.66
N PRO A 84 -7.84 5.03 -9.48
CA PRO A 84 -7.98 3.87 -8.59
C PRO A 84 -9.37 3.74 -7.96
N ARG A 85 -9.82 2.50 -7.71
CA ARG A 85 -11.13 2.20 -7.09
C ARG A 85 -10.97 1.92 -5.59
N ARG A 86 -12.00 2.24 -4.80
CA ARG A 86 -12.08 1.78 -3.41
C ARG A 86 -12.19 0.26 -3.37
N VAL A 87 -11.47 -0.34 -2.43
CA VAL A 87 -11.46 -1.78 -2.15
C VAL A 87 -11.65 -2.01 -0.65
N ILE A 88 -12.24 -3.13 -0.29
CA ILE A 88 -12.32 -3.63 1.09
C ILE A 88 -11.22 -4.68 1.26
N ASN A 89 -10.34 -4.46 2.24
CA ASN A 89 -9.20 -5.32 2.52
C ASN A 89 -9.55 -6.36 3.60
N GLY A 90 -9.84 -7.59 3.19
CA GLY A 90 -9.96 -8.76 4.06
C GLY A 90 -8.77 -9.73 3.95
N THR A 91 -7.60 -9.26 3.51
CA THR A 91 -6.43 -10.14 3.32
C THR A 91 -5.69 -10.48 4.61
N GLY A 92 -5.86 -9.66 5.66
CA GLY A 92 -5.08 -9.75 6.89
C GLY A 92 -3.71 -9.06 6.80
N ILE A 93 -3.38 -8.42 5.67
CA ILE A 93 -2.17 -7.61 5.51
C ILE A 93 -2.55 -6.14 5.73
N ILE A 94 -2.08 -5.55 6.84
CA ILE A 94 -2.49 -4.20 7.26
C ILE A 94 -1.97 -3.15 6.27
N VAL A 95 -0.67 -3.12 6.02
CA VAL A 95 -0.05 -2.24 5.02
C VAL A 95 0.17 -3.03 3.73
N HIS A 96 -0.88 -3.14 2.92
CA HIS A 96 -0.83 -3.93 1.69
C HIS A 96 -0.32 -3.09 0.51
N THR A 97 0.86 -3.40 -0.03
CA THR A 97 1.49 -2.63 -1.12
C THR A 97 0.62 -2.51 -2.37
N GLY A 98 -0.07 -3.57 -2.77
CA GLY A 98 -0.99 -3.56 -3.91
C GLY A 98 -2.35 -2.88 -3.67
N LEU A 99 -2.73 -2.60 -2.41
CA LEU A 99 -4.03 -1.97 -2.06
C LEU A 99 -3.85 -0.56 -1.49
N GLY A 100 -2.70 0.07 -1.73
CA GLY A 100 -2.46 1.47 -1.34
C GLY A 100 -1.79 1.70 0.01
N ARG A 101 -1.18 0.67 0.62
CA ARG A 101 -0.42 0.75 1.88
C ARG A 101 -1.29 1.27 3.05
N SER A 102 -0.91 2.40 3.66
CA SER A 102 -1.55 2.94 4.86
C SER A 102 -2.76 3.80 4.53
N LEU A 103 -3.79 3.68 5.35
CA LEU A 103 -4.94 4.59 5.29
C LEU A 103 -4.62 5.88 6.05
N LEU A 104 -5.10 7.01 5.53
CA LEU A 104 -5.04 8.28 6.25
C LEU A 104 -6.03 8.27 7.43
N SER A 105 -5.63 8.89 8.54
CA SER A 105 -6.57 9.18 9.63
C SER A 105 -7.67 10.13 9.15
N ARG A 106 -8.75 10.23 9.93
CA ARG A 106 -9.81 11.20 9.66
C ARG A 106 -9.27 12.63 9.61
N ALA A 107 -8.44 13.01 10.59
CA ALA A 107 -7.81 14.32 10.65
C ALA A 107 -6.93 14.59 9.42
N ALA A 108 -6.13 13.61 8.98
CA ALA A 108 -5.32 13.74 7.78
C ALA A 108 -6.17 13.87 6.50
N SER A 109 -7.28 13.13 6.41
CA SER A 109 -8.20 13.20 5.26
C SER A 109 -8.94 14.55 5.19
N GLU A 110 -9.36 15.08 6.34
CA GLU A 110 -9.98 16.41 6.46
C GLU A 110 -8.98 17.52 6.10
N ALA A 111 -7.73 17.43 6.56
CA ALA A 111 -6.68 18.38 6.21
C ALA A 111 -6.40 18.41 4.69
N VAL A 112 -6.35 17.24 4.04
CA VAL A 112 -6.21 17.15 2.57
C VAL A 112 -7.38 17.82 1.87
N THR A 113 -8.61 17.56 2.32
CA THR A 113 -9.82 18.13 1.71
C THR A 113 -9.81 19.65 1.84
N GLN A 114 -9.45 20.19 3.02
CA GLN A 114 -9.36 21.62 3.25
C GLN A 114 -8.40 22.30 2.28
N VAL A 115 -7.18 21.76 2.09
CA VAL A 115 -6.21 22.34 1.16
C VAL A 115 -6.53 22.03 -0.31
N ALA A 116 -7.41 21.07 -0.60
CA ALA A 116 -7.88 20.76 -1.96
C ALA A 116 -8.93 21.75 -2.45
N VAL A 117 -9.84 22.16 -1.58
CA VAL A 117 -10.97 23.04 -1.94
C VAL A 117 -10.68 24.52 -1.67
N SER A 118 -9.47 24.88 -1.25
CA SER A 118 -9.09 26.26 -0.92
C SER A 118 -7.62 26.56 -1.22
N HIS A 119 -7.29 27.86 -1.31
CA HIS A 119 -5.91 28.32 -1.26
C HIS A 119 -5.32 28.07 0.13
N CYS A 120 -4.00 27.82 0.22
CA CYS A 120 -3.30 27.64 1.49
C CYS A 120 -1.95 28.36 1.47
N ALA A 121 -1.50 28.79 2.64
CA ALA A 121 -0.18 29.41 2.84
C ALA A 121 0.92 28.34 2.80
N LEU A 122 1.19 27.83 1.60
CA LEU A 122 2.09 26.68 1.39
C LEU A 122 3.57 27.05 1.39
N GLU A 123 3.94 28.18 0.79
CA GLU A 123 5.33 28.67 0.68
C GLU A 123 5.43 30.14 1.08
N VAL A 124 4.56 30.59 1.98
CA VAL A 124 4.50 31.97 2.44
C VAL A 124 4.39 31.94 3.95
N ASP A 125 5.21 32.75 4.61
CA ASP A 125 5.09 33.00 6.03
C ASP A 125 3.90 33.95 6.26
N VAL A 126 2.96 33.53 7.12
CA VAL A 126 1.71 34.28 7.34
C VAL A 126 1.91 35.54 8.17
N GLU A 127 3.01 35.64 8.95
CA GLU A 127 3.32 36.81 9.76
C GLU A 127 4.07 37.86 8.95
N THR A 128 5.05 37.45 8.15
CA THR A 128 5.90 38.38 7.36
C THR A 128 5.38 38.63 5.95
N GLY A 129 4.61 37.71 5.38
CA GLY A 129 4.20 37.72 3.97
C GLY A 129 5.30 37.33 2.98
N GLU A 130 6.49 36.98 3.47
CA GLU A 130 7.63 36.61 2.63
C GLU A 130 7.58 35.13 2.19
N ARG A 131 8.37 34.79 1.17
CA ARG A 131 8.46 33.41 0.68
C ARG A 131 9.21 32.53 1.70
N GLY A 132 8.58 31.45 2.12
CA GLY A 132 9.11 30.48 3.07
C GLY A 132 9.34 29.08 2.47
N GLN A 133 9.78 28.16 3.33
CA GLN A 133 9.91 26.73 2.99
C GLN A 133 8.60 26.00 3.31
N ARG A 134 8.15 25.14 2.40
CA ARG A 134 6.84 24.48 2.50
C ARG A 134 6.72 23.41 3.58
N ASP A 135 7.82 22.80 3.97
CA ASP A 135 7.85 21.67 4.90
C ASP A 135 8.19 22.10 6.34
N THR A 136 8.24 23.41 6.63
CA THR A 136 8.63 23.96 7.95
C THR A 136 7.83 23.37 9.11
N ALA A 137 6.50 23.29 8.99
CA ALA A 137 5.64 22.75 10.04
C ALA A 137 5.89 21.24 10.27
N VAL A 138 6.05 20.48 9.18
CA VAL A 138 6.35 19.06 9.22
C VAL A 138 7.74 18.81 9.81
N ALA A 139 8.75 19.58 9.40
CA ALA A 139 10.12 19.49 9.92
C ALA A 139 10.16 19.81 11.43
N ALA A 140 9.37 20.77 11.92
CA ALA A 140 9.25 21.05 13.34
C ALA A 140 8.67 19.85 14.13
N LEU A 141 7.60 19.23 13.63
CA LEU A 141 7.02 18.03 14.24
C LEU A 141 7.99 16.85 14.22
N LEU A 142 8.67 16.62 13.10
CA LEU A 142 9.66 15.55 12.98
C LEU A 142 10.78 15.72 14.00
N ARG A 143 11.38 16.91 14.13
CA ARG A 143 12.40 17.18 15.16
C ARG A 143 11.88 16.89 16.57
N GLN A 144 10.65 17.32 16.87
CA GLN A 144 10.04 17.09 18.17
C GLN A 144 9.84 15.59 18.47
N ILE A 145 9.43 14.80 17.47
CA ILE A 145 9.11 13.38 17.63
C ILE A 145 10.39 12.52 17.61
N THR A 146 11.33 12.85 16.73
CA THR A 146 12.51 12.02 16.48
C THR A 146 13.74 12.40 17.29
N GLY A 147 13.79 13.64 17.79
CA GLY A 147 14.96 14.19 18.45
C GLY A 147 16.10 14.56 17.47
N CYS A 148 15.86 14.54 16.16
CA CYS A 148 16.88 14.95 15.19
C CYS A 148 17.11 16.47 15.22
N GLU A 149 18.27 16.91 14.73
CA GLU A 149 18.60 18.33 14.68
C GLU A 149 17.77 19.07 13.61
N ASP A 150 17.61 18.46 12.44
CA ASP A 150 16.73 18.94 11.38
C ASP A 150 16.13 17.79 10.57
N ALA A 151 15.10 18.11 9.79
CA ALA A 151 14.43 17.16 8.92
C ALA A 151 13.91 17.82 7.63
N THR A 152 13.75 17.04 6.57
CA THR A 152 13.05 17.45 5.34
C THR A 152 12.29 16.28 4.73
N VAL A 153 11.42 16.58 3.75
CA VAL A 153 10.53 15.60 3.14
C VAL A 153 10.54 15.71 1.61
N CYS A 154 10.66 14.57 0.94
CA CYS A 154 10.58 14.41 -0.50
C CYS A 154 9.52 13.36 -0.90
N ASN A 155 9.38 13.09 -2.19
CA ASN A 155 8.28 12.32 -2.77
C ASN A 155 8.08 10.90 -2.21
N ASN A 156 9.17 10.16 -1.97
CA ASN A 156 9.14 8.82 -1.37
C ASN A 156 10.52 8.46 -0.81
N CYS A 157 10.61 7.36 -0.03
CA CYS A 157 11.87 6.93 0.59
C CYS A 157 12.97 6.61 -0.43
N ALA A 158 12.61 6.10 -1.62
CA ALA A 158 13.58 5.89 -2.69
C ALA A 158 14.25 7.21 -3.13
N GLY A 159 13.45 8.27 -3.27
CA GLY A 159 13.93 9.63 -3.53
C GLY A 159 14.75 10.19 -2.37
N ALA A 160 14.42 9.84 -1.13
CA ALA A 160 15.18 10.24 0.05
C ALA A 160 16.58 9.62 0.02
N THR A 161 16.68 8.31 -0.20
CA THR A 161 17.96 7.61 -0.31
C THR A 161 18.78 8.14 -1.49
N LEU A 162 18.14 8.37 -2.65
CA LEU A 162 18.78 9.00 -3.81
C LEU A 162 19.36 10.38 -3.49
N LEU A 163 18.58 11.24 -2.80
CA LEU A 163 19.01 12.58 -2.40
C LEU A 163 20.18 12.53 -1.42
N ALA A 164 20.11 11.67 -0.41
CA ALA A 164 21.18 11.52 0.57
C ALA A 164 22.49 11.09 -0.11
N LEU A 165 22.43 10.05 -0.95
CA LEU A 165 23.59 9.53 -1.68
C LEU A 165 24.17 10.57 -2.66
N ASN A 166 23.32 11.23 -3.43
CA ASN A 166 23.76 12.25 -4.38
C ASN A 166 24.40 13.45 -3.66
N THR A 167 23.79 13.93 -2.58
CA THR A 167 24.32 15.09 -1.83
C THR A 167 25.63 14.78 -1.11
N LEU A 168 25.79 13.57 -0.58
CA LEU A 168 26.89 13.22 0.31
C LEU A 168 28.04 12.50 -0.38
N ALA A 169 27.78 11.77 -1.47
CA ALA A 169 28.76 10.88 -2.08
C ALA A 169 28.77 10.86 -3.62
N GLN A 170 28.20 11.87 -4.29
CA GLN A 170 28.31 11.97 -5.75
C GLN A 170 29.79 11.99 -6.18
N GLY A 171 30.14 11.13 -7.14
CA GLY A 171 31.51 10.96 -7.63
C GLY A 171 32.44 10.17 -6.70
N HIS A 172 31.95 9.67 -5.57
CA HIS A 172 32.72 8.95 -4.56
C HIS A 172 32.18 7.53 -4.35
N GLU A 173 32.95 6.69 -3.67
CA GLU A 173 32.53 5.34 -3.27
C GLU A 173 31.65 5.39 -2.02
N VAL A 174 30.59 4.60 -2.03
CA VAL A 174 29.72 4.36 -0.88
C VAL A 174 29.85 2.90 -0.49
N ILE A 175 30.34 2.68 0.72
CA ILE A 175 30.61 1.35 1.25
C ILE A 175 29.31 0.78 1.84
N CYS A 176 28.89 -0.39 1.37
CA CYS A 176 27.63 -1.02 1.78
C CYS A 176 27.78 -2.54 1.89
N ALA A 177 27.14 -3.17 2.87
CA ALA A 177 27.17 -4.61 3.02
C ALA A 177 26.47 -5.30 1.83
N ARG A 178 27.08 -6.38 1.32
CA ARG A 178 26.48 -7.19 0.24
C ARG A 178 25.10 -7.75 0.62
N GLY A 179 24.92 -8.12 1.88
CA GLY A 179 23.66 -8.61 2.44
C GLY A 179 22.54 -7.56 2.52
N GLU A 180 22.82 -6.30 2.20
CA GLU A 180 21.93 -5.15 2.30
C GLU A 180 21.56 -4.54 0.93
N LEU A 181 22.02 -5.15 -0.17
CA LEU A 181 21.69 -4.74 -1.54
C LEU A 181 20.30 -5.25 -1.92
N VAL A 182 19.28 -4.64 -1.32
CA VAL A 182 17.88 -5.09 -1.37
C VAL A 182 17.18 -4.76 -2.68
N GLU A 183 16.21 -5.61 -3.05
CA GLU A 183 15.13 -5.27 -3.97
C GLU A 183 13.82 -5.16 -3.17
N ILE A 184 13.13 -4.02 -3.28
CA ILE A 184 11.89 -3.74 -2.56
C ILE A 184 10.75 -3.49 -3.55
N GLY A 185 9.62 -4.16 -3.33
CA GLY A 185 8.44 -4.01 -4.19
C GLY A 185 8.69 -4.60 -5.57
N GLY A 186 8.28 -3.87 -6.63
CA GLY A 186 8.33 -4.34 -8.02
C GLY A 186 9.42 -3.69 -8.89
N GLY A 187 10.50 -3.17 -8.30
CA GLY A 187 11.59 -2.60 -9.10
C GLY A 187 12.51 -1.58 -8.41
N PHE A 188 12.36 -1.31 -7.09
CA PHE A 188 13.37 -0.54 -6.39
C PHE A 188 14.56 -1.44 -6.04
N ARG A 189 15.73 -1.16 -6.62
CA ARG A 189 16.97 -1.92 -6.38
C ARG A 189 18.04 -0.97 -5.88
N MET A 190 18.58 -1.25 -4.69
CA MET A 190 19.61 -0.39 -4.07
C MET A 190 20.81 -0.12 -5.01
N PRO A 191 21.38 -1.10 -5.73
CA PRO A 191 22.48 -0.84 -6.66
C PRO A 191 22.13 0.15 -7.78
N GLU A 192 20.92 0.07 -8.34
CA GLU A 192 20.46 0.96 -9.42
C GLU A 192 20.25 2.39 -8.90
N VAL A 193 19.74 2.53 -7.67
CA VAL A 193 19.57 3.83 -6.99
C VAL A 193 20.93 4.47 -6.71
N MET A 194 21.91 3.70 -6.24
CA MET A 194 23.29 4.18 -6.03
C MET A 194 23.89 4.66 -7.35
N GLN A 195 23.75 3.90 -8.44
CA GLN A 195 24.22 4.32 -9.75
C GLN A 195 23.57 5.62 -10.21
N GLN A 196 22.25 5.77 -10.07
CA GLN A 196 21.51 6.98 -10.45
C GLN A 196 21.88 8.19 -9.57
N SER A 197 22.30 7.97 -8.33
CA SER A 197 22.78 9.03 -7.45
C SER A 197 24.12 9.63 -7.89
N GLY A 198 24.83 8.97 -8.79
CA GLY A 198 26.20 9.32 -9.17
C GLY A 198 27.26 8.87 -8.16
N ALA A 199 26.87 8.13 -7.12
CA ALA A 199 27.78 7.41 -6.25
C ALA A 199 28.22 6.08 -6.88
N ARG A 200 29.37 5.55 -6.45
CA ARG A 200 29.86 4.21 -6.83
C ARG A 200 29.65 3.26 -5.67
N LEU A 201 28.95 2.14 -5.89
CA LEU A 201 28.81 1.10 -4.89
C LEU A 201 30.16 0.40 -4.65
N HIS A 202 30.62 0.37 -3.41
CA HIS A 202 31.70 -0.49 -2.93
C HIS A 202 31.10 -1.52 -1.97
N GLU A 203 30.80 -2.71 -2.48
CA GLU A 203 30.18 -3.76 -1.70
C GLU A 203 31.19 -4.53 -0.82
N VAL A 204 30.83 -4.79 0.44
CA VAL A 204 31.70 -5.48 1.41
C VAL A 204 31.03 -6.66 2.09
N GLY A 205 31.84 -7.56 2.65
CA GLY A 205 31.37 -8.76 3.33
C GLY A 205 30.65 -9.77 2.41
N CYS A 206 29.86 -10.63 3.03
CA CYS A 206 29.08 -11.68 2.36
C CYS A 206 27.58 -11.47 2.58
N THR A 207 26.74 -12.19 1.83
CA THR A 207 25.27 -12.10 1.95
C THR A 207 24.76 -12.34 3.37
N ASN A 208 25.33 -13.30 4.09
CA ASN A 208 24.90 -13.70 5.42
C ASN A 208 25.75 -13.07 6.54
N LYS A 209 27.01 -12.72 6.28
CA LYS A 209 27.95 -12.24 7.29
C LYS A 209 28.72 -11.03 6.77
N THR A 210 28.50 -9.90 7.42
CA THR A 210 29.33 -8.71 7.28
C THR A 210 29.71 -8.22 8.67
N ARG A 211 30.97 -7.86 8.85
CA ARG A 211 31.54 -7.34 10.09
C ARG A 211 32.01 -5.91 9.88
N ILE A 212 32.19 -5.17 10.97
CA ILE A 212 32.74 -3.81 10.89
C ILE A 212 34.13 -3.76 10.26
N SER A 213 34.95 -4.82 10.40
CA SER A 213 36.26 -4.92 9.74
C SER A 213 36.15 -4.89 8.22
N ASP A 214 35.11 -5.50 7.65
CA ASP A 214 34.91 -5.51 6.19
C ASP A 214 34.68 -4.08 5.66
N TYR A 215 34.00 -3.23 6.45
CA TYR A 215 33.85 -1.81 6.14
C TYR A 215 35.17 -1.07 6.31
N ALA A 216 35.88 -1.27 7.42
CA ALA A 216 37.13 -0.57 7.73
C ALA A 216 38.22 -0.84 6.68
N ASP A 217 38.34 -2.08 6.21
CA ASP A 217 39.34 -2.50 5.22
C ASP A 217 39.06 -1.95 3.82
N ALA A 218 37.80 -1.61 3.51
CA ALA A 218 37.38 -1.07 2.22
C ALA A 218 37.57 0.45 2.09
N ILE A 219 37.73 1.17 3.21
CA ILE A 219 37.90 2.63 3.23
C ILE A 219 39.19 3.02 2.52
N ASN A 220 39.06 3.93 1.56
CA ASN A 220 40.15 4.45 0.75
C ASN A 220 39.95 5.95 0.44
N GLU A 221 40.88 6.55 -0.31
CA GLU A 221 40.87 7.98 -0.64
C GLU A 221 39.64 8.44 -1.43
N THR A 222 38.92 7.52 -2.07
CA THR A 222 37.71 7.83 -2.85
C THR A 222 36.41 7.54 -2.10
N SER A 223 36.48 7.05 -0.86
CA SER A 223 35.31 6.80 -0.02
C SER A 223 34.62 8.11 0.36
N GLY A 224 33.30 8.19 0.15
CA GLY A 224 32.48 9.36 0.40
C GLY A 224 31.41 9.19 1.47
N ALA A 225 30.94 7.95 1.72
CA ALA A 225 29.99 7.66 2.79
C ALA A 225 29.99 6.17 3.17
N LEU A 226 29.49 5.88 4.37
CA LEU A 226 29.08 4.54 4.79
C LEU A 226 27.56 4.44 4.69
N LEU A 227 27.05 3.34 4.13
CA LEU A 227 25.62 3.09 3.98
C LEU A 227 25.22 1.85 4.80
N LYS A 228 24.14 2.02 5.57
CA LYS A 228 23.38 0.95 6.20
C LYS A 228 21.98 0.90 5.59
N VAL A 229 21.53 -0.28 5.16
CA VAL A 229 20.16 -0.48 4.68
C VAL A 229 19.48 -1.52 5.56
N HIS A 230 18.29 -1.19 6.06
CA HIS A 230 17.48 -2.14 6.81
C HIS A 230 16.83 -3.14 5.84
N THR A 231 16.98 -4.44 6.14
CA THR A 231 16.40 -5.54 5.34
C THR A 231 14.90 -5.69 5.61
N SER A 232 14.13 -4.62 5.42
CA SER A 232 12.73 -4.55 5.87
C SER A 232 11.84 -5.66 5.30
N ASN A 233 12.05 -6.12 4.07
CA ASN A 233 11.15 -7.04 3.37
C ASN A 233 11.60 -8.52 3.34
N TYR A 234 12.77 -8.86 3.88
CA TYR A 234 13.21 -10.25 4.04
C TYR A 234 14.11 -10.41 5.27
N ARG A 235 14.39 -11.64 5.69
CA ARG A 235 15.40 -11.93 6.72
C ARG A 235 16.26 -13.09 6.29
N VAL A 236 17.56 -13.00 6.54
CA VAL A 236 18.49 -14.13 6.42
C VAL A 236 18.51 -14.85 7.77
N VAL A 237 18.24 -16.16 7.77
CA VAL A 237 18.18 -16.99 8.99
C VAL A 237 19.31 -18.02 8.96
N GLY A 238 19.93 -18.27 10.13
CA GLY A 238 21.02 -19.23 10.29
C GLY A 238 22.31 -18.57 10.77
N PHE A 239 23.44 -18.90 10.15
CA PHE A 239 24.74 -18.31 10.50
C PHE A 239 24.90 -16.91 9.90
N THR A 240 24.37 -15.91 10.61
CA THR A 240 24.42 -14.50 10.19
C THR A 240 25.28 -13.64 11.10
N ALA A 241 25.76 -12.52 10.56
CA ALA A 241 26.43 -11.45 11.30
C ALA A 241 26.22 -10.13 10.53
N GLU A 242 26.00 -9.05 11.24
CA GLU A 242 25.72 -7.73 10.68
C GLU A 242 26.51 -6.68 11.45
N ALA A 243 27.13 -5.73 10.73
CA ALA A 243 27.71 -4.56 11.35
C ALA A 243 26.58 -3.66 11.86
N THR A 244 26.61 -3.33 13.15
CA THR A 244 25.58 -2.50 13.76
C THR A 244 25.72 -1.04 13.30
N LEU A 245 24.61 -0.29 13.36
CA LEU A 245 24.63 1.15 13.07
C LEU A 245 25.63 1.89 13.98
N ALA A 246 25.71 1.52 15.26
CA ALA A 246 26.63 2.13 16.21
C ALA A 246 28.10 1.94 15.81
N GLU A 247 28.47 0.74 15.38
CA GLU A 247 29.81 0.46 14.86
C GLU A 247 30.12 1.29 13.61
N LEU A 248 29.16 1.44 12.68
CA LEU A 248 29.33 2.26 11.49
C LEU A 248 29.46 3.75 11.82
N VAL A 249 28.66 4.27 12.76
CA VAL A 249 28.76 5.66 13.22
C VAL A 249 30.11 5.92 13.86
N GLN A 250 30.59 5.01 14.72
CA GLN A 250 31.92 5.14 15.31
C GLN A 250 33.01 5.15 14.23
N LEU A 251 32.98 4.20 13.29
CA LEU A 251 33.94 4.14 12.19
C LEU A 251 33.89 5.39 11.30
N GLY A 252 32.69 5.88 11.01
CA GLY A 252 32.47 7.12 10.24
C GLY A 252 33.10 8.32 10.92
N GLN A 253 32.94 8.46 12.24
CA GLN A 253 33.59 9.52 13.03
C GLN A 253 35.12 9.41 13.01
N GLU A 254 35.67 8.21 13.20
CA GLU A 254 37.12 7.96 13.18
C GLU A 254 37.76 8.28 11.82
N ARG A 255 37.00 8.10 10.73
CA ARG A 255 37.49 8.25 9.34
C ARG A 255 37.01 9.51 8.64
N GLY A 256 36.17 10.33 9.30
CA GLY A 256 35.59 11.54 8.71
C GLY A 256 34.61 11.26 7.57
N LEU A 257 33.88 10.14 7.61
CA LEU A 257 32.90 9.75 6.61
C LEU A 257 31.47 9.86 7.17
N PRO A 258 30.52 10.47 6.43
CA PRO A 258 29.12 10.49 6.85
C PRO A 258 28.50 9.10 6.78
N VAL A 259 27.59 8.81 7.71
CA VAL A 259 26.80 7.58 7.76
C VAL A 259 25.36 7.87 7.33
N ILE A 260 24.93 7.17 6.29
CA ILE A 260 23.56 7.19 5.77
C ILE A 260 22.87 5.90 6.20
N GLU A 261 21.68 6.02 6.78
CA GLU A 261 20.83 4.87 7.05
C GLU A 261 19.54 4.94 6.23
N ASP A 262 19.29 3.94 5.39
CA ASP A 262 17.97 3.69 4.80
C ASP A 262 17.20 2.70 5.68
N LEU A 263 16.43 3.25 6.61
CA LEU A 263 15.62 2.50 7.56
C LEU A 263 14.37 1.94 6.88
N GLY A 264 13.82 2.68 5.92
CA GLY A 264 12.71 2.28 5.07
C GLY A 264 11.33 2.21 5.75
N SER A 265 11.17 1.61 6.93
CA SER A 265 9.86 1.26 7.53
C SER A 265 9.15 2.41 8.22
N GLY A 266 9.90 3.35 8.80
CA GLY A 266 9.37 4.57 9.42
C GLY A 266 8.65 4.33 10.74
N VAL A 267 9.07 3.37 11.55
CA VAL A 267 8.46 3.12 12.87
C VAL A 267 8.80 4.27 13.83
N LEU A 268 7.77 4.87 14.42
CA LEU A 268 7.89 5.96 15.41
C LEU A 268 7.38 5.57 16.81
N VAL A 269 6.83 4.38 16.98
CA VAL A 269 6.21 3.89 18.24
C VAL A 269 6.74 2.50 18.59
N ASP A 270 6.56 2.09 19.85
CA ASP A 270 7.03 0.77 20.29
C ASP A 270 6.05 -0.34 19.89
N LEU A 271 6.47 -1.22 18.98
CA LEU A 271 5.66 -2.35 18.51
C LEU A 271 5.76 -3.60 19.39
N ARG A 272 6.72 -3.65 20.33
CA ARG A 272 7.01 -4.83 21.17
C ARG A 272 5.80 -5.30 22.00
N PRO A 273 4.94 -4.42 22.55
CA PRO A 273 3.74 -4.84 23.27
C PRO A 273 2.79 -5.73 22.45
N PHE A 274 2.88 -5.67 21.11
CA PHE A 274 2.06 -6.46 20.19
C PHE A 274 2.78 -7.71 19.66
N GLY A 275 3.94 -8.06 20.23
CA GLY A 275 4.75 -9.19 19.81
C GLY A 275 5.58 -8.94 18.55
N LEU A 276 5.65 -7.69 18.08
CA LEU A 276 6.42 -7.28 16.92
C LEU A 276 7.79 -6.75 17.36
N GLN A 277 8.87 -7.44 16.99
CA GLN A 277 10.22 -7.20 17.48
C GLN A 277 11.22 -6.96 16.34
N GLY A 278 12.38 -6.36 16.65
CA GLY A 278 13.50 -6.24 15.71
C GLY A 278 13.27 -5.24 14.57
N GLU A 279 12.22 -4.43 14.65
CA GLU A 279 12.04 -3.29 13.76
C GLU A 279 12.55 -2.03 14.47
N PRO A 280 13.63 -1.40 13.98
CA PRO A 280 14.22 -0.22 14.62
C PRO A 280 13.27 0.98 14.52
N ARG A 281 13.19 1.76 15.61
CA ARG A 281 12.48 3.04 15.59
C ARG A 281 13.40 4.12 15.02
N VAL A 282 12.81 5.09 14.32
CA VAL A 282 13.57 6.24 13.78
C VAL A 282 14.33 6.97 14.89
N GLN A 283 13.73 7.08 16.08
CA GLN A 283 14.36 7.74 17.22
C GLN A 283 15.64 7.04 17.66
N ASP A 284 15.67 5.71 17.63
CA ASP A 284 16.83 4.92 18.04
C ASP A 284 17.98 5.09 17.04
N SER A 285 17.65 5.11 15.74
CA SER A 285 18.59 5.40 14.64
C SER A 285 19.20 6.81 14.73
N VAL A 286 18.35 7.82 14.93
CA VAL A 286 18.79 9.21 15.10
C VAL A 286 19.69 9.36 16.34
N ALA A 287 19.30 8.76 17.47
CA ALA A 287 20.07 8.81 18.71
C ALA A 287 21.43 8.09 18.61
N THR A 288 21.53 7.07 17.74
CA THR A 288 22.80 6.39 17.46
C THR A 288 23.80 7.30 16.75
N GLY A 289 23.33 8.35 16.06
CA GLY A 289 24.18 9.40 15.50
C GLY A 289 24.45 9.28 14.00
N ALA A 290 23.59 8.58 13.25
CA ALA A 290 23.61 8.61 11.79
C ALA A 290 23.45 10.05 11.29
N ASP A 291 24.21 10.44 10.26
CA ASP A 291 24.16 11.80 9.73
C ASP A 291 22.83 12.10 9.03
N VAL A 292 22.21 11.08 8.43
CA VAL A 292 20.85 11.11 7.91
C VAL A 292 20.20 9.72 7.92
N VAL A 293 18.97 9.67 8.39
CA VAL A 293 18.09 8.50 8.39
C VAL A 293 16.94 8.74 7.40
N CYS A 294 16.77 7.82 6.46
CA CYS A 294 15.75 7.86 5.40
C CYS A 294 14.65 6.82 5.68
N PHE A 295 13.38 7.22 5.59
CA PHE A 295 12.25 6.30 5.79
C PHE A 295 10.96 6.72 5.05
N SER A 296 10.05 5.77 4.88
CA SER A 296 8.72 5.99 4.27
C SER A 296 7.70 6.55 5.25
N GLY A 297 6.86 7.49 4.79
CA GLY A 297 5.69 7.98 5.54
C GLY A 297 4.45 7.09 5.46
N ASP A 298 4.31 6.27 4.42
CA ASP A 298 3.11 5.44 4.16
C ASP A 298 3.24 3.99 4.60
N LYS A 299 4.27 3.65 5.35
CA LYS A 299 4.49 2.32 5.92
C LYS A 299 4.01 2.26 7.37
N LEU A 300 4.88 1.98 8.33
CA LEU A 300 4.49 1.83 9.74
C LEU A 300 4.26 3.18 10.45
N LEU A 301 4.62 4.30 9.80
CA LEU A 301 4.20 5.64 10.19
C LEU A 301 2.69 5.89 9.95
N GLY A 302 2.06 5.15 9.04
CA GLY A 302 0.61 5.28 8.82
C GLY A 302 0.15 6.62 8.21
N GLY A 303 1.04 7.32 7.50
CA GLY A 303 0.76 8.60 6.84
C GLY A 303 0.65 8.48 5.31
N PRO A 304 0.77 9.62 4.58
CA PRO A 304 0.77 9.63 3.12
C PRO A 304 2.12 9.15 2.56
N GLN A 305 2.16 8.87 1.25
CA GLN A 305 3.42 8.56 0.58
C GLN A 305 4.36 9.77 0.64
N CYS A 306 5.49 9.60 1.31
CA CYS A 306 6.60 10.51 1.30
C CYS A 306 7.90 9.79 1.69
N GLY A 307 9.02 10.44 1.41
CA GLY A 307 10.34 10.08 1.94
C GLY A 307 10.75 11.12 2.94
N ILE A 308 11.11 10.69 4.13
CA ILE A 308 11.49 11.58 5.23
C ILE A 308 12.97 11.41 5.46
N LEU A 309 13.68 12.53 5.59
CA LEU A 309 15.10 12.58 5.94
C LEU A 309 15.23 13.30 7.28
N CYS A 310 15.72 12.61 8.31
CA CYS A 310 15.97 13.16 9.64
C CYS A 310 17.45 12.98 9.99
N GLY A 311 18.11 14.00 10.55
CA GLY A 311 19.52 13.88 10.89
C GLY A 311 20.14 15.18 11.37
N ARG A 312 21.44 15.35 11.09
CA ARG A 312 22.19 16.56 11.45
C ARG A 312 21.72 17.78 10.64
N ALA A 313 21.70 18.94 11.29
CA ALA A 313 21.23 20.19 10.66
C ALA A 313 22.06 20.55 9.43
N GLU A 314 23.39 20.39 9.48
CA GLU A 314 24.27 20.66 8.35
C GLU A 314 23.99 19.72 7.16
N THR A 315 23.81 18.44 7.43
CA THR A 315 23.49 17.42 6.42
C THR A 315 22.17 17.73 5.72
N ILE A 316 21.11 18.02 6.50
CA ILE A 316 19.81 18.37 5.95
C ILE A 316 19.87 19.70 5.17
N ALA A 317 20.62 20.69 5.64
CA ALA A 317 20.81 21.95 4.92
C ALA A 317 21.50 21.74 3.56
N ARG A 318 22.48 20.83 3.46
CA ARG A 318 23.09 20.43 2.18
C ARG A 318 22.07 19.74 1.27
N ILE A 319 21.25 18.83 1.80
CA ILE A 319 20.20 18.13 1.04
C ILE A 319 19.17 19.11 0.49
N ARG A 320 18.71 20.08 1.29
CA ARG A 320 17.76 21.12 0.85
C ARG A 320 18.27 21.97 -0.32
N LYS A 321 19.59 22.18 -0.41
CA LYS A 321 20.24 22.92 -1.50
C LYS A 321 20.43 22.10 -2.78
N ASN A 322 20.25 20.78 -2.72
CA ASN A 322 20.39 19.90 -3.88
C ASN A 322 19.28 20.20 -4.90
N SER A 323 19.66 20.38 -6.17
CA SER A 323 18.72 20.66 -7.27
C SER A 323 17.68 19.55 -7.47
N LEU A 324 18.03 18.29 -7.18
CA LEU A 324 17.11 17.16 -7.21
C LEU A 324 15.94 17.31 -6.23
N MET A 325 16.12 18.07 -5.15
CA MET A 325 15.06 18.34 -4.17
C MET A 325 13.86 19.01 -4.84
N ARG A 326 14.10 19.83 -5.88
CA ARG A 326 13.02 20.47 -6.64
C ARG A 326 12.22 19.48 -7.49
N ALA A 327 12.87 18.46 -8.02
CA ALA A 327 12.23 17.40 -8.81
C ALA A 327 11.47 16.41 -7.91
N LEU A 328 12.01 16.12 -6.73
CA LEU A 328 11.46 15.19 -5.74
C LEU A 328 10.58 15.89 -4.69
N ARG A 329 10.22 17.15 -4.90
CA ARG A 329 9.46 17.96 -3.95
C ARG A 329 8.06 17.38 -3.74
N VAL A 330 7.65 17.24 -2.49
CA VAL A 330 6.27 16.84 -2.13
C VAL A 330 5.24 17.92 -2.49
N ASP A 331 4.04 17.47 -2.81
CA ASP A 331 2.88 18.33 -3.05
C ASP A 331 2.19 18.77 -1.74
N LYS A 332 1.16 19.63 -1.85
CA LYS A 332 0.45 20.20 -0.70
C LYS A 332 -0.42 19.18 0.05
N PHE A 333 -0.98 18.19 -0.65
CA PHE A 333 -1.84 17.16 -0.06
C PHE A 333 -1.01 16.26 0.83
N THR A 334 0.16 15.82 0.34
CA THR A 334 1.11 15.05 1.13
C THR A 334 1.56 15.79 2.39
N LEU A 335 1.88 17.08 2.29
CA LEU A 335 2.27 17.88 3.46
C LEU A 335 1.13 18.03 4.48
N ALA A 336 -0.09 18.35 4.03
CA ALA A 336 -1.24 18.50 4.92
C ALA A 336 -1.60 17.18 5.64
N ALA A 337 -1.62 16.07 4.90
CA ALA A 337 -1.85 14.74 5.48
C ALA A 337 -0.74 14.35 6.47
N LEU A 338 0.52 14.59 6.12
CA LEU A 338 1.66 14.22 6.96
C LEU A 338 1.70 15.05 8.24
N GLU A 339 1.48 16.37 8.16
CA GLU A 339 1.41 17.23 9.33
C GLU A 339 0.32 16.76 10.31
N ALA A 340 -0.90 16.53 9.82
CA ALA A 340 -2.01 16.03 10.64
C ALA A 340 -1.71 14.66 11.25
N THR A 341 -1.06 13.77 10.49
CA THR A 341 -0.64 12.45 10.98
C THR A 341 0.39 12.58 12.11
N LEU A 342 1.45 13.39 11.90
CA LEU A 342 2.52 13.60 12.89
C LEU A 342 2.01 14.26 14.18
N ARG A 343 0.94 15.05 14.13
CA ARG A 343 0.33 15.62 15.34
C ARG A 343 -0.15 14.54 16.31
N HIS A 344 -0.70 13.43 15.82
CA HIS A 344 -1.09 12.30 16.67
C HIS A 344 0.12 11.68 17.40
N TYR A 345 1.31 11.69 16.80
CA TYR A 345 2.53 11.14 17.39
C TYR A 345 3.10 11.96 18.55
N ARG A 346 2.50 13.09 18.91
CA ARG A 346 2.85 13.82 20.15
C ARG A 346 2.38 13.11 21.41
N ASP A 347 1.38 12.23 21.28
CA ASP A 347 0.92 11.31 22.32
C ASP A 347 0.82 9.92 21.71
N GLU A 348 1.68 9.00 22.15
CA GLU A 348 1.70 7.63 21.63
C GLU A 348 0.33 6.93 21.78
N ALA A 349 -0.42 7.18 22.86
CA ALA A 349 -1.75 6.61 23.05
C ALA A 349 -2.78 7.16 22.04
N GLU A 350 -2.63 8.41 21.62
CA GLU A 350 -3.41 8.99 20.53
C GLU A 350 -3.02 8.39 19.19
N ALA A 351 -1.72 8.25 18.91
CA ALA A 351 -1.24 7.61 17.68
C ALA A 351 -1.82 6.20 17.49
N TRP A 352 -1.81 5.37 18.55
CA TRP A 352 -2.41 4.02 18.53
C TRP A 352 -3.91 4.02 18.26
N ARG A 353 -4.62 5.09 18.63
CA ARG A 353 -6.07 5.19 18.46
C ARG A 353 -6.45 5.75 17.09
N GLU A 354 -5.79 6.81 16.64
CA GLU A 354 -6.22 7.63 15.50
C GLU A 354 -5.53 7.28 14.18
N VAL A 355 -4.31 6.72 14.21
CA VAL A 355 -3.59 6.30 13.00
C VAL A 355 -4.08 4.91 12.58
N PRO A 356 -4.77 4.74 11.44
CA PRO A 356 -5.45 3.48 11.12
C PRO A 356 -4.53 2.25 11.07
N THR A 357 -3.31 2.43 10.56
CA THR A 357 -2.28 1.37 10.52
C THR A 357 -1.92 0.90 11.92
N LEU A 358 -1.68 1.83 12.85
CA LEU A 358 -1.36 1.52 14.24
C LEU A 358 -2.57 0.93 14.98
N ASN A 359 -3.76 1.48 14.75
CA ASN A 359 -5.00 0.98 15.35
C ASN A 359 -5.27 -0.48 14.97
N ALA A 360 -5.08 -0.85 13.71
CA ALA A 360 -5.24 -2.22 13.26
C ALA A 360 -4.26 -3.18 13.97
N ILE A 361 -3.00 -2.77 14.14
CA ILE A 361 -1.97 -3.51 14.89
C ILE A 361 -2.39 -3.66 16.36
N ALA A 362 -2.78 -2.56 17.00
CA ALA A 362 -3.06 -2.52 18.43
C ALA A 362 -4.41 -3.10 18.84
N THR A 363 -5.32 -3.34 17.88
CA THR A 363 -6.65 -3.85 18.17
C THR A 363 -6.55 -5.18 18.96
N PRO A 364 -7.16 -5.32 20.15
CA PRO A 364 -7.11 -6.56 20.90
C PRO A 364 -7.73 -7.73 20.13
N LEU A 365 -7.19 -8.94 20.28
CA LEU A 365 -7.68 -10.15 19.60
C LEU A 365 -9.18 -10.37 19.85
N GLU A 366 -9.67 -10.12 21.06
CA GLU A 366 -11.09 -10.25 21.41
C GLU A 366 -12.00 -9.31 20.61
N ALA A 367 -11.51 -8.11 20.26
CA ALA A 367 -12.27 -7.19 19.40
C ALA A 367 -12.36 -7.72 17.96
N VAL A 368 -11.26 -8.26 17.42
CA VAL A 368 -11.25 -8.91 16.10
C VAL A 368 -12.16 -10.14 16.07
N LYS A 369 -12.13 -10.95 17.13
CA LYS A 369 -13.02 -12.11 17.28
C LYS A 369 -14.49 -11.70 17.30
N LYS A 370 -14.85 -10.65 18.05
CA LYS A 370 -16.22 -10.09 18.06
C LYS A 370 -16.64 -9.61 16.68
N ARG A 371 -15.75 -8.97 15.92
CA ARG A 371 -16.00 -8.56 14.54
C ARG A 371 -16.26 -9.75 13.62
N ALA A 372 -15.41 -10.77 13.69
CA ALA A 372 -15.61 -12.02 12.94
C ALA A 372 -16.94 -12.69 13.30
N GLN A 373 -17.28 -12.80 14.59
CA GLN A 373 -18.57 -13.36 15.02
C GLN A 373 -19.77 -12.53 14.54
N LYS A 374 -19.65 -11.20 14.49
CA LYS A 374 -20.69 -10.32 13.94
C LYS A 374 -20.85 -10.56 12.44
N LEU A 375 -19.76 -10.56 11.69
CA LEU A 375 -19.77 -10.82 10.25
C LEU A 375 -20.33 -12.22 9.92
N HIS A 376 -19.94 -13.24 10.69
CA HIS A 376 -20.45 -14.60 10.58
C HIS A 376 -21.98 -14.66 10.71
N ARG A 377 -22.54 -14.01 11.75
CA ARG A 377 -24.00 -13.96 11.94
C ARG A 377 -24.70 -13.28 10.77
N LEU A 378 -24.20 -12.12 10.34
CA LEU A 378 -24.79 -11.37 9.22
C LEU A 378 -24.77 -12.17 7.91
N LEU A 379 -23.66 -12.85 7.61
CA LEU A 379 -23.53 -13.69 6.43
C LEU A 379 -24.45 -14.91 6.49
N ARG A 380 -24.56 -15.58 7.64
CA ARG A 380 -25.47 -16.70 7.82
C ARG A 380 -26.93 -16.27 7.62
N ASP A 381 -27.31 -15.11 8.14
CA ASP A 381 -28.67 -14.60 8.02
C ASP A 381 -29.00 -14.20 6.57
N ALA A 382 -28.02 -13.72 5.79
CA ALA A 382 -28.20 -13.30 4.40
C ALA A 382 -28.08 -14.45 3.37
N CYS A 383 -27.17 -15.40 3.58
CA CYS A 383 -26.87 -16.50 2.65
C CYS A 383 -27.58 -17.81 3.02
N GLY A 384 -28.16 -17.89 4.22
CA GLY A 384 -28.61 -19.15 4.81
C GLY A 384 -27.45 -20.03 5.30
N ASN A 385 -27.74 -21.32 5.47
CA ASN A 385 -26.73 -22.33 5.81
C ASN A 385 -26.81 -23.51 4.81
N PRO A 386 -26.46 -23.31 3.52
CA PRO A 386 -26.46 -24.39 2.55
C PRO A 386 -25.52 -25.51 3.04
N PRO A 387 -25.89 -26.79 2.95
CA PRO A 387 -25.01 -27.90 3.35
C PRO A 387 -23.63 -27.88 2.66
N THR A 388 -23.57 -27.24 1.49
CA THR A 388 -22.39 -27.10 0.63
C THR A 388 -21.54 -25.85 0.92
N ALA A 389 -22.05 -24.89 1.69
CA ALA A 389 -21.30 -23.69 2.04
C ALA A 389 -20.84 -23.71 3.51
N GLN A 390 -19.53 -23.93 3.72
CA GLN A 390 -18.95 -23.94 5.06
C GLN A 390 -18.58 -22.52 5.44
N LEU A 391 -19.52 -21.78 6.06
CA LEU A 391 -19.25 -20.47 6.62
C LEU A 391 -18.83 -20.59 8.09
N GLN A 392 -17.56 -20.28 8.40
CA GLN A 392 -17.00 -20.45 9.73
C GLN A 392 -16.18 -19.23 10.17
N ALA A 393 -16.30 -18.85 11.43
CA ALA A 393 -15.36 -17.94 12.06
C ALA A 393 -14.19 -18.77 12.63
N VAL A 394 -13.00 -18.57 12.09
CA VAL A 394 -11.80 -19.36 12.40
C VAL A 394 -10.69 -18.47 12.94
N ALA A 395 -9.83 -19.03 13.79
CA ALA A 395 -8.61 -18.35 14.19
C ALA A 395 -7.70 -18.17 12.96
N SER A 396 -7.04 -17.03 12.85
CA SER A 396 -6.15 -16.72 11.73
C SER A 396 -4.93 -15.95 12.21
N THR A 397 -4.01 -15.67 11.28
CA THR A 397 -2.89 -14.78 11.51
C THR A 397 -2.89 -13.65 10.47
N ALA A 398 -2.67 -12.44 10.94
CA ALA A 398 -2.50 -11.23 10.16
C ALA A 398 -1.02 -10.81 10.14
N GLN A 399 -0.67 -9.88 9.26
CA GLN A 399 0.68 -9.34 9.12
C GLN A 399 0.62 -7.81 9.08
N ALA A 400 1.62 -7.17 9.66
CA ALA A 400 1.75 -5.70 9.57
C ALA A 400 1.91 -5.24 8.11
N GLY A 401 2.65 -5.99 7.28
CA GLY A 401 2.84 -5.68 5.86
C GLY A 401 3.96 -4.66 5.62
N ALA A 402 3.81 -3.82 4.59
CA ALA A 402 4.73 -2.74 4.21
C ALA A 402 6.09 -3.15 3.62
N GLY A 403 6.32 -4.46 3.46
CA GLY A 403 7.69 -4.97 3.34
C GLY A 403 8.50 -4.63 4.59
N ALA A 404 7.89 -4.73 5.77
CA ALA A 404 8.50 -4.67 7.10
C ALA A 404 8.10 -5.95 7.86
N LEU A 405 8.87 -6.37 8.87
CA LEU A 405 8.52 -7.50 9.76
C LEU A 405 8.07 -8.80 9.03
N PRO A 406 8.80 -9.30 8.02
CA PRO A 406 8.30 -10.29 7.05
C PRO A 406 8.04 -11.68 7.67
N THR A 407 8.66 -11.98 8.80
CA THR A 407 8.56 -13.28 9.49
C THR A 407 7.59 -13.26 10.67
N GLN A 408 7.00 -12.11 10.99
CA GLN A 408 6.20 -11.94 12.20
C GLN A 408 4.72 -11.80 11.85
N THR A 409 3.89 -12.30 12.77
CA THR A 409 2.44 -12.35 12.58
C THR A 409 1.73 -11.84 13.83
N LEU A 410 0.50 -11.36 13.63
CA LEU A 410 -0.41 -10.93 14.67
C LEU A 410 -1.55 -11.97 14.76
N PRO A 411 -1.91 -12.45 15.96
CA PRO A 411 -3.09 -13.27 16.14
C PRO A 411 -4.34 -12.55 15.59
N SER A 412 -5.22 -13.27 14.90
CA SER A 412 -6.42 -12.71 14.28
C SER A 412 -7.58 -13.72 14.23
N PHE A 413 -8.70 -13.29 13.67
CA PHE A 413 -9.83 -14.14 13.29
C PHE A 413 -10.28 -13.79 11.88
N ALA A 414 -10.69 -14.80 11.13
CA ALA A 414 -11.20 -14.68 9.77
C ALA A 414 -12.56 -15.35 9.61
N ILE A 415 -13.29 -14.96 8.58
CA ILE A 415 -14.36 -15.77 8.01
C ILE A 415 -13.79 -16.65 6.92
N ALA A 416 -13.82 -17.96 7.12
CA ALA A 416 -13.54 -18.95 6.09
C ALA A 416 -14.87 -19.35 5.42
N THR A 417 -14.86 -19.42 4.10
CA THR A 417 -16.05 -19.72 3.31
C THR A 417 -15.74 -20.53 2.05
N THR A 418 -16.56 -21.55 1.78
CA THR A 418 -16.53 -22.31 0.53
C THR A 418 -17.83 -22.04 -0.24
N PRO A 419 -17.78 -21.42 -1.42
CA PRO A 419 -18.98 -21.17 -2.21
C PRO A 419 -19.57 -22.51 -2.71
N PRO A 420 -20.90 -22.67 -2.74
CA PRO A 420 -21.53 -23.95 -3.03
C PRO A 420 -21.43 -24.40 -4.51
N HIS A 421 -21.31 -23.45 -5.45
CA HIS A 421 -21.39 -23.69 -6.89
C HIS A 421 -20.24 -23.08 -7.70
N LEU A 422 -19.20 -22.58 -7.04
CA LEU A 422 -18.07 -21.90 -7.69
C LEU A 422 -16.75 -22.50 -7.21
N SER A 423 -15.71 -22.42 -8.04
CA SER A 423 -14.35 -22.59 -7.54
C SER A 423 -13.98 -21.40 -6.66
N LEU A 424 -12.97 -21.58 -5.80
CA LEU A 424 -12.48 -20.51 -4.95
C LEU A 424 -11.86 -19.38 -5.77
N GLU A 425 -11.21 -19.71 -6.89
CA GLU A 425 -10.62 -18.75 -7.81
C GLU A 425 -11.68 -17.87 -8.47
N GLU A 426 -12.78 -18.49 -8.92
CA GLU A 426 -13.91 -17.79 -9.53
C GLU A 426 -14.63 -16.92 -8.49
N PHE A 427 -14.87 -17.44 -7.30
CA PHE A 427 -15.47 -16.67 -6.21
C PHE A 427 -14.60 -15.46 -5.82
N ALA A 428 -13.29 -15.66 -5.67
CA ALA A 428 -12.35 -14.57 -5.41
C ALA A 428 -12.31 -13.58 -6.57
N HIS A 429 -12.40 -14.04 -7.83
CA HIS A 429 -12.48 -13.16 -9.00
C HIS A 429 -13.75 -12.30 -8.98
N ARG A 430 -14.92 -12.91 -8.76
CA ARG A 430 -16.20 -12.20 -8.66
C ARG A 430 -16.20 -11.15 -7.56
N LEU A 431 -15.64 -11.46 -6.38
CA LEU A 431 -15.46 -10.48 -5.30
C LEU A 431 -14.49 -9.34 -5.65
N ARG A 432 -13.43 -9.61 -6.42
CA ARG A 432 -12.51 -8.54 -6.85
C ARG A 432 -13.19 -7.58 -7.82
N ILE A 433 -14.07 -8.07 -8.70
CA ILE A 433 -14.76 -7.25 -9.70
C ILE A 433 -16.12 -6.70 -9.22
N SER A 434 -16.66 -7.18 -8.10
CA SER A 434 -17.90 -6.68 -7.51
C SER A 434 -17.80 -5.23 -7.05
N ASP A 435 -18.93 -4.62 -6.71
CA ASP A 435 -19.00 -3.30 -6.08
C ASP A 435 -19.79 -3.40 -4.77
N PRO A 436 -19.13 -3.29 -3.61
CA PRO A 436 -17.70 -2.98 -3.44
C PRO A 436 -16.78 -4.14 -3.85
N SER A 437 -15.54 -3.80 -4.21
CA SER A 437 -14.48 -4.78 -4.49
C SER A 437 -13.92 -5.32 -3.18
N ILE A 438 -13.90 -6.63 -3.02
CA ILE A 438 -13.48 -7.29 -1.79
C ILE A 438 -12.28 -8.20 -2.07
N TRP A 439 -11.23 -8.04 -1.28
CA TRP A 439 -10.00 -8.80 -1.39
C TRP A 439 -9.80 -9.67 -0.15
N GLY A 440 -9.70 -10.97 -0.35
CA GLY A 440 -9.36 -11.95 0.68
C GLY A 440 -8.24 -12.87 0.18
N ARG A 441 -8.02 -13.99 0.87
CA ARG A 441 -7.01 -14.98 0.49
C ARG A 441 -7.61 -16.37 0.37
N ILE A 442 -7.14 -17.17 -0.58
CA ILE A 442 -7.45 -18.60 -0.62
C ILE A 442 -6.44 -19.30 0.28
N HIS A 443 -6.95 -20.02 1.29
CA HIS A 443 -6.12 -20.68 2.29
C HIS A 443 -6.83 -21.94 2.81
N GLU A 444 -6.09 -23.04 2.96
CA GLU A 444 -6.60 -24.32 3.45
C GLU A 444 -7.91 -24.79 2.77
N GLY A 445 -8.02 -24.60 1.45
CA GLY A 445 -9.20 -25.03 0.69
C GLY A 445 -10.46 -24.18 0.89
N ALA A 446 -10.34 -22.97 1.45
CA ALA A 446 -11.43 -22.01 1.59
C ALA A 446 -11.00 -20.58 1.21
N PHE A 447 -11.96 -19.70 0.99
CA PHE A 447 -11.73 -18.25 0.86
C PHE A 447 -11.84 -17.60 2.23
N TRP A 448 -10.81 -16.85 2.63
CA TRP A 448 -10.69 -16.24 3.95
C TRP A 448 -10.79 -14.71 3.86
N LEU A 449 -11.61 -14.15 4.75
CA LEU A 449 -11.72 -12.72 5.01
C LEU A 449 -11.27 -12.42 6.44
N ASP A 450 -10.03 -11.96 6.58
CA ASP A 450 -9.42 -11.66 7.86
C ASP A 450 -9.98 -10.36 8.45
N CYS A 451 -10.54 -10.44 9.66
CA CYS A 451 -11.23 -9.33 10.31
C CYS A 451 -10.28 -8.33 11.00
N ARG A 452 -8.95 -8.54 10.93
CA ARG A 452 -7.94 -7.55 11.35
C ARG A 452 -7.98 -6.30 10.49
N THR A 453 -8.17 -6.48 9.18
CA THR A 453 -8.10 -5.41 8.18
C THR A 453 -9.48 -4.92 7.73
N LEU A 454 -10.55 -5.62 8.12
CA LEU A 454 -11.93 -5.16 7.93
C LEU A 454 -12.31 -4.15 9.00
N ARG A 455 -13.01 -3.09 8.59
CA ARG A 455 -13.60 -2.10 9.48
C ARG A 455 -15.07 -2.40 9.76
N ASP A 456 -15.56 -1.93 10.90
CA ASP A 456 -16.93 -2.26 11.35
C ASP A 456 -18.01 -1.66 10.42
N GLU A 457 -17.72 -0.53 9.78
CA GLU A 457 -18.57 0.09 8.76
C GLU A 457 -18.63 -0.71 7.43
N GLU A 458 -17.66 -1.58 7.15
CA GLU A 458 -17.55 -2.33 5.89
C GLU A 458 -18.29 -3.68 5.94
N LEU A 459 -18.76 -4.11 7.12
CA LEU A 459 -19.31 -5.47 7.28
C LEU A 459 -20.58 -5.70 6.46
N ASN A 460 -21.50 -4.73 6.43
CA ASN A 460 -22.75 -4.85 5.67
C ASN A 460 -22.50 -4.85 4.16
N GLU A 461 -21.52 -4.06 3.72
CA GLU A 461 -21.03 -4.03 2.35
C GLU A 461 -20.47 -5.39 1.93
N CYS A 462 -19.65 -6.02 2.78
CA CYS A 462 -19.16 -7.38 2.56
C CYS A 462 -20.30 -8.39 2.44
N VAL A 463 -21.27 -8.33 3.35
CA VAL A 463 -22.41 -9.26 3.36
C VAL A 463 -23.22 -9.15 2.08
N GLY A 464 -23.52 -7.92 1.63
CA GLY A 464 -24.28 -7.69 0.40
C GLY A 464 -23.61 -8.29 -0.83
N ALA A 465 -22.31 -8.03 -1.02
CA ALA A 465 -21.55 -8.54 -2.16
C ALA A 465 -21.41 -10.08 -2.14
N ILE A 466 -21.14 -10.66 -0.96
CA ILE A 466 -21.02 -12.13 -0.83
C ILE A 466 -22.37 -12.81 -1.07
N ALA A 467 -23.46 -12.29 -0.50
CA ALA A 467 -24.80 -12.85 -0.69
C ALA A 467 -25.24 -12.81 -2.16
N GLN A 468 -24.93 -11.74 -2.89
CA GLN A 468 -25.22 -11.67 -4.33
C GLN A 468 -24.53 -12.79 -5.12
N ILE A 469 -23.28 -13.12 -4.80
CA ILE A 469 -22.53 -14.18 -5.49
C ILE A 469 -22.98 -15.58 -5.03
N TYR A 470 -23.55 -15.69 -3.83
CA TYR A 470 -24.11 -16.94 -3.32
C TYR A 470 -25.45 -17.30 -3.95
N HIS A 471 -26.27 -16.30 -4.24
CA HIS A 471 -27.64 -16.47 -4.74
C HIS A 471 -27.77 -16.39 -6.27
N GLY A 472 -26.72 -15.96 -6.98
CA GLY A 472 -26.68 -15.84 -8.44
C GLY A 472 -25.44 -16.49 -9.04
#